data_AF-A0A503KKD1-F1
#
_entry.id   AF-A0A503KKD1-F1
#
_cell.length_a   1.000
_cell.length_b   1.000
_cell.length_c   1.000
_cell.angle_alpha   90.00
_cell.angle_beta   90.00
_cell.angle_gamma   90.00
#
_symmetry.space_group_name_H-M   'P 1'
#
loop_
_entity.id
_entity.type
_entity.pdbx_description
1 polymer ?
#
loop_
_entity_poly.entity_id
_entity_poly.type
_entity_poly.pdbx_seq_one_letter_code
_entity_poly.pdbx_strand_id
1 'polypeptide(L)'
;MAPRGAARPDRREIPLCRDPRQSDRRRLAARRHIACQARLLRRAQFRPALRPLAADRAVQRRAPDRGCRRHGAGRRGGVIDLSLNEVETLSAKAARGGGFSWGLAEDIGRAARRIAVEDDKWGVAMLSLAENVQSFAPPDPARAARWRKGEADKPAETPLCPIRTAALLLDDPLPASALPLAIVGVGLPIWLDAMLRRSALRVARPVGPATRADVVIEHRPEIGQQPTGRRGAIDERTLAALNSFAARTYVPESERSRVRGAGGGRVDDE
;
A
#
# COMPACT_ATOMS: atom_id res chain seq x y z
N MET A 1 -74.47 11.36 18.29
CA MET A 1 -74.07 11.52 16.87
C MET A 1 -72.86 10.65 16.59
N ALA A 2 -73.07 9.55 15.87
CA ALA A 2 -72.06 8.92 15.02
C ALA A 2 -72.70 8.85 13.62
N PRO A 3 -71.92 9.07 12.54
CA PRO A 3 -71.51 7.93 11.71
C PRO A 3 -70.01 8.02 11.35
N ARG A 4 -69.26 6.92 11.47
CA ARG A 4 -68.92 6.01 10.35
C ARG A 4 -68.30 6.71 9.14
N GLY A 5 -66.99 6.99 9.23
CA GLY A 5 -66.11 7.15 8.07
C GLY A 5 -65.62 5.77 7.61
N ALA A 6 -65.74 5.50 6.32
CA ALA A 6 -65.59 4.20 5.69
C ALA A 6 -64.14 3.78 5.38
N ALA A 7 -64.03 2.49 5.02
CA ALA A 7 -62.85 1.69 4.73
C ALA A 7 -61.94 2.22 3.60
N ARG A 8 -60.64 1.98 3.75
CA ARG A 8 -59.72 1.60 2.65
C ARG A 8 -58.68 0.59 3.16
N PRO A 9 -58.64 -0.64 2.59
CA PRO A 9 -57.57 -1.60 2.82
C PRO A 9 -56.46 -1.48 1.76
N ASP A 10 -55.36 -2.23 1.99
CA ASP A 10 -54.27 -2.59 1.08
C ASP A 10 -53.25 -1.51 0.67
N ARG A 11 -52.33 -1.21 1.59
CA ARG A 11 -50.92 -1.02 1.20
C ARG A 11 -50.25 -2.39 1.12
N ARG A 12 -50.05 -2.85 -0.11
CA ARG A 12 -49.25 -4.01 -0.47
C ARG A 12 -47.86 -3.92 0.16
N GLU A 13 -47.57 -4.79 1.12
CA GLU A 13 -46.20 -5.11 1.49
C GLU A 13 -45.59 -5.97 0.39
N ILE A 14 -44.62 -5.40 -0.31
CA ILE A 14 -43.80 -6.11 -1.28
C ILE A 14 -42.81 -6.95 -0.46
N PRO A 15 -42.80 -8.29 -0.57
CA PRO A 15 -41.76 -9.07 0.08
C PRO A 15 -40.41 -8.72 -0.55
N LEU A 16 -39.53 -8.14 0.26
CA LEU A 16 -38.13 -7.94 -0.05
C LEU A 16 -37.52 -9.27 -0.50
N CYS A 17 -36.84 -9.22 -1.64
CA CYS A 17 -36.15 -10.35 -2.24
C CYS A 17 -35.36 -11.13 -1.19
N ARG A 18 -35.60 -12.44 -1.14
CA ARG A 18 -34.75 -13.42 -0.46
C ARG A 18 -33.30 -13.22 -0.91
N ASP A 19 -32.41 -13.08 0.07
CA ASP A 19 -30.97 -12.97 -0.12
C ASP A 19 -30.43 -14.26 -0.78
N PRO A 20 -29.78 -14.18 -1.96
CA PRO A 20 -29.19 -15.33 -2.63
C PRO A 20 -27.93 -15.88 -1.94
N ARG A 21 -27.52 -15.33 -0.78
CA ARG A 21 -26.30 -15.73 -0.06
C ARG A 21 -26.50 -16.68 1.11
N GLN A 22 -27.72 -17.16 1.37
CA GLN A 22 -27.95 -18.19 2.39
C GLN A 22 -27.81 -19.60 1.81
N SER A 23 -26.61 -20.17 1.91
CA SER A 23 -26.37 -21.58 1.66
C SER A 23 -26.72 -22.39 2.91
N ASP A 24 -28.01 -22.69 3.10
CA ASP A 24 -28.44 -23.58 4.18
C ASP A 24 -28.21 -25.06 3.82
N ARG A 25 -27.33 -25.64 4.62
CA ARG A 25 -27.06 -27.07 4.87
C ARG A 25 -28.24 -28.00 4.54
N ARG A 26 -28.07 -28.92 3.58
CA ARG A 26 -28.54 -30.31 3.71
C ARG A 26 -27.62 -31.32 2.98
N ARG A 27 -27.02 -32.15 3.84
CA ARG A 27 -26.47 -33.51 3.72
C ARG A 27 -26.49 -34.21 2.34
N LEU A 28 -25.31 -34.73 2.02
CA LEU A 28 -24.99 -35.74 1.01
C LEU A 28 -25.96 -36.94 1.00
N ALA A 29 -26.41 -37.31 -0.20
CA ALA A 29 -26.86 -38.66 -0.53
C ALA A 29 -26.29 -39.06 -1.91
N ALA A 30 -25.20 -39.83 -1.82
CA ALA A 30 -24.70 -40.89 -2.70
C ALA A 30 -25.24 -41.06 -4.15
N ARG A 31 -24.26 -41.14 -5.07
CA ARG A 31 -24.24 -41.92 -6.34
C ARG A 31 -25.16 -41.46 -7.49
N ARG A 32 -24.71 -40.51 -8.32
CA ARG A 32 -24.97 -40.51 -9.79
C ARG A 32 -23.79 -39.91 -10.56
N HIS A 33 -23.42 -40.58 -11.65
CA HIS A 33 -22.24 -40.37 -12.49
C HIS A 33 -22.32 -39.05 -13.31
N ILE A 34 -21.23 -38.27 -13.31
CA ILE A 34 -21.15 -36.89 -13.86
C ILE A 34 -21.38 -36.81 -15.38
N ALA A 35 -21.26 -37.92 -16.11
CA ALA A 35 -21.31 -37.93 -17.57
C ALA A 35 -22.73 -37.89 -18.21
N CYS A 36 -23.82 -38.07 -17.45
CA CYS A 36 -25.19 -38.11 -18.02
C CYS A 36 -25.98 -36.79 -17.95
N GLN A 37 -25.45 -35.71 -17.38
CA GLN A 37 -26.16 -34.41 -17.32
C GLN A 37 -25.89 -33.48 -18.52
N ALA A 38 -25.06 -33.88 -19.47
CA ALA A 38 -24.67 -33.00 -20.59
C ALA A 38 -25.63 -32.99 -21.81
N ARG A 39 -26.79 -33.67 -21.78
CA ARG A 39 -27.64 -33.85 -22.97
C ARG A 39 -29.10 -33.40 -22.91
N LEU A 40 -29.60 -32.84 -21.80
CA LEU A 40 -31.05 -32.59 -21.64
C LEU A 40 -31.46 -31.20 -21.15
N LEU A 41 -30.72 -30.14 -21.49
CA LEU A 41 -31.23 -28.76 -21.42
C LEU A 41 -30.80 -27.94 -22.64
N ARG A 42 -31.01 -28.48 -23.86
CA ARG A 42 -31.19 -27.64 -25.05
C ARG A 42 -32.66 -27.20 -25.08
N ARG A 43 -32.88 -25.89 -25.22
CA ARG A 43 -34.17 -25.18 -25.37
C ARG A 43 -34.85 -24.76 -24.06
N ALA A 44 -34.25 -23.77 -23.40
CA ALA A 44 -35.00 -22.73 -22.71
C ALA A 44 -34.31 -21.39 -23.00
N GLN A 45 -35.03 -20.49 -23.66
CA GLN A 45 -34.55 -19.16 -24.02
C GLN A 45 -34.37 -18.33 -22.74
N PHE A 46 -33.16 -18.32 -22.18
CA PHE A 46 -32.79 -17.33 -21.17
C PHE A 46 -32.59 -15.98 -21.86
N ARG A 47 -33.63 -15.13 -21.82
CA ARG A 47 -33.47 -13.69 -22.08
C ARG A 47 -32.72 -13.08 -20.89
N PRO A 48 -31.56 -12.42 -21.08
CA PRO A 48 -30.86 -11.76 -19.99
C PRO A 48 -31.63 -10.54 -19.50
N ALA A 49 -31.74 -10.37 -18.17
CA ALA A 49 -32.32 -9.18 -17.52
C ALA A 49 -31.34 -7.98 -17.48
N LEU A 50 -30.39 -7.92 -18.42
CA LEU A 50 -29.43 -6.84 -18.55
C LEU A 50 -29.80 -6.03 -19.79
N ARG A 51 -30.10 -4.74 -19.59
CA ARG A 51 -30.19 -3.76 -20.69
C ARG A 51 -28.92 -3.84 -21.55
N PRO A 52 -29.00 -3.58 -22.87
CA PRO A 52 -27.82 -3.58 -23.73
C PRO A 52 -26.77 -2.63 -23.15
N LEU A 53 -25.58 -3.18 -22.87
CA LEU A 53 -24.39 -2.40 -22.59
C LEU A 53 -24.16 -1.49 -23.79
N ALA A 54 -24.02 -0.20 -23.53
CA ALA A 54 -23.71 0.79 -24.56
C ALA A 54 -22.47 0.33 -25.35
N ALA A 55 -22.52 0.53 -26.67
CA ALA A 55 -21.43 0.24 -27.59
C ALA A 55 -20.08 0.71 -27.01
N ASP A 56 -19.05 -0.13 -27.16
CA ASP A 56 -17.68 0.12 -26.72
C ASP A 56 -17.21 1.50 -27.20
N ARG A 57 -17.30 2.50 -26.32
CA ARG A 57 -16.60 3.75 -26.52
C ARG A 57 -15.14 3.44 -26.24
N ALA A 58 -14.31 3.53 -27.28
CA ALA A 58 -12.87 3.53 -27.13
C ALA A 58 -12.48 4.57 -26.07
N VAL A 59 -12.07 4.09 -24.90
CA VAL A 59 -11.46 4.94 -23.89
C VAL A 59 -10.19 5.47 -24.53
N GLN A 60 -10.15 6.78 -24.80
CA GLN A 60 -8.91 7.44 -25.19
C GLN A 60 -7.87 7.09 -24.12
N ARG A 61 -6.85 6.33 -24.52
CA ARG A 61 -5.66 6.15 -23.71
C ARG A 61 -5.12 7.55 -23.46
N ARG A 62 -5.33 8.10 -22.27
CA ARG A 62 -4.50 9.19 -21.79
C ARG A 62 -3.10 8.61 -21.77
N ALA A 63 -2.27 9.07 -22.71
CA ALA A 63 -0.84 8.96 -22.56
C ALA A 63 -0.49 9.45 -21.15
N PRO A 64 0.45 8.81 -20.43
CA PRO A 64 0.95 9.39 -19.20
C PRO A 64 1.54 10.74 -19.56
N ASP A 65 0.77 11.79 -19.27
CA ASP A 65 1.20 13.16 -19.40
C ASP A 65 2.27 13.34 -18.32
N ARG A 66 3.53 13.05 -18.69
CA ARG A 66 4.70 13.43 -17.91
C ARG A 66 4.78 14.95 -17.98
N GLY A 67 3.90 15.61 -17.24
CA GLY A 67 3.86 17.06 -17.07
C GLY A 67 5.06 17.52 -16.26
N CYS A 68 6.26 17.37 -16.81
CA CYS A 68 7.44 18.09 -16.36
C CYS A 68 7.26 19.53 -16.84
N ARG A 69 6.61 20.39 -16.05
CA ARG A 69 6.69 21.83 -16.28
C ARG A 69 8.14 22.25 -16.04
N ARG A 70 8.94 22.29 -17.10
CA ARG A 70 10.27 22.91 -17.08
C ARG A 70 10.09 24.42 -16.93
N HIS A 71 10.20 24.92 -15.69
CA HIS A 71 10.52 26.32 -15.48
C HIS A 71 12.00 26.56 -15.81
N GLY A 72 12.25 27.67 -16.50
CA GLY A 72 13.43 27.90 -17.33
C GLY A 72 14.77 28.04 -16.61
N ALA A 73 15.79 27.66 -17.38
CA ALA A 73 17.19 28.09 -17.38
C ALA A 73 17.75 28.77 -16.12
N GLY A 74 18.35 27.96 -15.27
CA GLY A 74 19.40 28.34 -14.32
C GLY A 74 19.99 27.05 -13.75
N ARG A 75 21.32 26.93 -13.71
CA ARG A 75 22.08 25.73 -13.27
C ARG A 75 21.94 25.42 -11.76
N ARG A 76 20.74 25.45 -11.21
CA ARG A 76 20.36 25.00 -9.86
C ARG A 76 19.28 23.94 -10.04
N GLY A 77 19.51 22.74 -9.46
CA GLY A 77 18.66 21.57 -9.68
C GLY A 77 17.18 21.89 -9.46
N GLY A 78 16.33 21.51 -10.41
CA GLY A 78 14.92 21.82 -10.36
C GLY A 78 14.21 21.05 -9.25
N VAL A 79 13.20 21.67 -8.64
CA VAL A 79 12.22 20.98 -7.79
C VAL A 79 11.14 20.40 -8.69
N ILE A 80 10.77 19.15 -8.48
CA ILE A 80 9.79 18.38 -9.25
C ILE A 80 8.65 17.97 -8.31
N ASP A 81 7.42 18.27 -8.71
CA ASP A 81 6.23 17.87 -7.95
C ASP A 81 5.68 16.52 -8.41
N LEU A 82 5.74 15.52 -7.54
CA LEU A 82 5.17 14.20 -7.78
C LEU A 82 3.77 14.09 -7.17
N SER A 83 2.89 13.36 -7.84
CA SER A 83 1.65 12.90 -7.21
C SER A 83 1.99 11.92 -6.07
N LEU A 84 1.11 11.82 -5.07
CA LEU A 84 1.30 10.88 -3.95
C LEU A 84 1.43 9.42 -4.40
N ASN A 85 0.79 9.04 -5.51
CA ASN A 85 0.92 7.71 -6.10
C ASN A 85 2.30 7.50 -6.76
N GLU A 86 2.87 8.54 -7.37
CA GLU A 86 4.23 8.50 -7.90
C GLU A 86 5.26 8.42 -6.78
N VAL A 87 5.08 9.16 -5.68
CA VAL A 87 5.89 9.04 -4.46
C VAL A 87 5.89 7.61 -3.94
N GLU A 88 4.70 7.02 -3.77
CA GLU A 88 4.53 5.66 -3.27
C GLU A 88 5.20 4.62 -4.18
N THR A 89 4.93 4.69 -5.48
CA THR A 89 5.46 3.74 -6.46
C THR A 89 6.97 3.84 -6.61
N LEU A 90 7.53 5.06 -6.66
CA LEU A 90 8.96 5.30 -6.73
C LEU A 90 9.67 4.78 -5.47
N SER A 91 9.14 5.12 -4.29
CA SER A 91 9.73 4.73 -3.01
C SER A 91 9.72 3.21 -2.82
N ALA A 92 8.64 2.53 -3.20
CA ALA A 92 8.58 1.07 -3.15
C ALA A 92 9.60 0.41 -4.09
N LYS A 93 9.80 0.95 -5.31
CA LYS A 93 10.84 0.45 -6.23
C LYS A 93 12.24 0.72 -5.69
N ALA A 94 12.51 1.93 -5.21
CA ALA A 94 13.79 2.30 -4.64
C ALA A 94 14.14 1.44 -3.41
N ALA A 95 13.16 1.18 -2.52
CA ALA A 95 13.33 0.30 -1.37
C ALA A 95 13.71 -1.13 -1.77
N ARG A 96 13.02 -1.71 -2.77
CA ARG A 96 13.37 -3.03 -3.31
C ARG A 96 14.78 -3.04 -3.89
N GLY A 97 15.13 -2.03 -4.68
CA GLY A 97 16.47 -1.90 -5.24
C GLY A 97 17.57 -1.62 -4.21
N GLY A 98 17.20 -1.12 -3.03
CA GLY A 98 18.07 -0.98 -1.87
C GLY A 98 18.24 -2.28 -1.05
N GLY A 99 17.42 -3.30 -1.29
CA GLY A 99 17.53 -4.62 -0.64
C GLY A 99 16.42 -4.97 0.36
N PHE A 100 15.35 -4.16 0.47
CA PHE A 100 14.17 -4.56 1.26
C PHE A 100 13.36 -5.65 0.56
N SER A 101 12.73 -6.52 1.35
CA SER A 101 11.78 -7.52 0.83
C SER A 101 10.57 -6.85 0.19
N TRP A 102 9.86 -7.59 -0.65
CA TRP A 102 8.71 -7.06 -1.39
C TRP A 102 7.64 -6.45 -0.47
N GLY A 103 7.25 -7.16 0.60
CA GLY A 103 6.26 -6.66 1.57
C GLY A 103 6.72 -5.40 2.32
N LEU A 104 7.99 -5.37 2.78
CA LEU A 104 8.52 -4.18 3.45
C LEU A 104 8.62 -2.98 2.51
N ALA A 105 8.94 -3.21 1.24
CA ALA A 105 9.03 -2.14 0.26
C ALA A 105 7.67 -1.50 -0.06
N GLU A 106 6.59 -2.27 -0.11
CA GLU A 106 5.23 -1.72 -0.25
C GLU A 106 4.83 -0.89 0.97
N ASP A 107 5.18 -1.37 2.15
CA ASP A 107 4.97 -0.64 3.40
C ASP A 107 5.77 0.67 3.44
N ILE A 108 7.02 0.66 2.96
CA ILE A 108 7.85 1.86 2.78
C ILE A 108 7.19 2.81 1.79
N GLY A 109 6.65 2.33 0.66
CA GLY A 109 5.93 3.17 -0.30
C GLY A 109 4.76 3.92 0.34
N ARG A 110 3.91 3.19 1.09
CA ARG A 110 2.78 3.77 1.82
C ARG A 110 3.23 4.76 2.90
N ALA A 111 4.35 4.49 3.58
CA ALA A 111 4.95 5.41 4.56
C ALA A 111 5.53 6.67 3.91
N ALA A 112 6.23 6.54 2.77
CA ALA A 112 6.81 7.66 2.03
C ALA A 112 5.74 8.65 1.58
N ARG A 113 4.59 8.12 1.10
CA ARG A 113 3.41 8.92 0.78
C ARG A 113 2.93 9.76 1.96
N ARG A 114 3.00 9.25 3.19
CA ARG A 114 2.60 9.99 4.39
C ARG A 114 3.57 11.10 4.71
N ILE A 115 4.86 10.79 4.66
CA ILE A 115 5.92 11.77 4.86
C ILE A 115 5.75 12.91 3.85
N ALA A 116 5.48 12.60 2.57
CA ALA A 116 5.27 13.60 1.52
C ALA A 116 4.02 14.49 1.71
N VAL A 117 3.01 14.02 2.46
CA VAL A 117 1.85 14.86 2.82
C VAL A 117 2.20 15.84 3.94
N GLU A 118 3.19 15.53 4.77
CA GLU A 118 3.56 16.33 5.94
C GLU A 118 4.71 17.30 5.61
N ASP A 119 5.75 16.82 4.92
CA ASP A 119 7.00 17.53 4.63
C ASP A 119 7.52 17.18 3.22
N ASP A 120 8.08 18.18 2.53
CA ASP A 120 8.73 18.04 1.23
C ASP A 120 10.10 17.32 1.32
N LYS A 121 10.58 17.01 2.54
CA LYS A 121 11.82 16.25 2.78
C LYS A 121 11.69 14.74 2.60
N TRP A 122 10.55 14.22 2.15
CA TRP A 122 10.34 12.79 1.93
C TRP A 122 11.39 12.18 0.99
N GLY A 123 11.83 12.91 -0.04
CA GLY A 123 12.82 12.43 -1.00
C GLY A 123 14.17 12.17 -0.36
N VAL A 124 14.66 13.12 0.44
CA VAL A 124 15.92 12.99 1.19
C VAL A 124 15.82 11.89 2.25
N ALA A 125 14.68 11.77 2.93
CA ALA A 125 14.43 10.70 3.89
C ALA A 125 14.46 9.31 3.21
N MET A 126 13.90 9.19 2.00
CA MET A 126 13.88 7.96 1.22
C MET A 126 15.26 7.60 0.69
N LEU A 127 16.01 8.58 0.22
CA LEU A 127 17.39 8.36 -0.22
C LEU A 127 18.26 7.89 0.95
N SER A 128 18.17 8.57 2.10
CA SER A 128 18.87 8.17 3.31
C SER A 128 18.54 6.74 3.74
N LEU A 129 17.28 6.32 3.64
CA LEU A 129 16.88 4.94 3.94
C LEU A 129 17.47 3.94 2.95
N ALA A 130 17.42 4.24 1.65
CA ALA A 130 17.92 3.37 0.58
C ALA A 130 19.45 3.20 0.62
N GLU A 131 20.19 4.23 1.02
CA GLU A 131 21.65 4.19 1.17
C GLU A 131 22.08 3.39 2.41
N ASN A 132 21.26 3.37 3.47
CA ASN A 132 21.63 2.81 4.77
C ASN A 132 20.97 1.45 5.09
N VAL A 133 20.37 0.77 4.11
CA VAL A 133 19.66 -0.52 4.34
C VAL A 133 20.52 -1.54 5.09
N GLN A 134 21.82 -1.61 4.79
CA GLN A 134 22.76 -2.55 5.40
C GLN A 134 23.36 -2.04 6.72
N SER A 135 23.18 -0.75 7.03
CA SER A 135 23.69 -0.10 8.25
C SER A 135 22.78 -0.31 9.47
N PHE A 136 21.63 -0.96 9.29
CA PHE A 136 20.64 -1.16 10.34
C PHE A 136 20.46 -2.64 10.71
N ALA A 137 20.32 -2.92 12.00
CA ALA A 137 20.03 -4.26 12.50
C ALA A 137 18.52 -4.45 12.73
N PRO A 138 17.94 -5.63 12.42
CA PRO A 138 16.60 -5.97 12.91
C PRO A 138 16.58 -6.08 14.45
N PRO A 139 15.43 -5.86 15.11
CA PRO A 139 15.28 -6.24 16.50
C PRO A 139 15.42 -7.77 16.64
N ASP A 140 16.27 -8.23 17.55
CA ASP A 140 16.42 -9.66 17.83
C ASP A 140 15.23 -10.20 18.67
N PRO A 141 14.98 -11.52 18.65
CA PRO A 141 13.84 -12.12 19.37
C PRO A 141 13.88 -11.89 20.88
N ALA A 142 15.05 -11.84 21.51
CA ALA A 142 15.16 -11.62 22.94
C ALA A 142 14.77 -10.18 23.29
N ARG A 143 15.25 -9.20 22.52
CA ARG A 143 14.87 -7.79 22.65
C ARG A 143 13.37 -7.59 22.45
N ALA A 144 12.77 -8.21 21.44
CA ALA A 144 11.32 -8.19 21.22
C ALA A 144 10.53 -8.79 22.40
N ALA A 145 10.98 -9.92 22.94
CA ALA A 145 10.34 -10.55 24.11
C ALA A 145 10.40 -9.66 25.35
N ARG A 146 11.49 -8.91 25.54
CA ARG A 146 11.63 -7.95 26.64
C ARG A 146 10.63 -6.80 26.51
N TRP A 147 10.48 -6.24 25.31
CA TRP A 147 9.49 -5.20 25.05
C TRP A 147 8.07 -5.68 25.40
N ARG A 148 7.68 -6.91 25.02
CA ARG A 148 6.36 -7.45 25.38
C ARG A 148 6.15 -7.60 26.88
N LYS A 149 7.20 -7.88 27.64
CA LYS A 149 7.15 -7.99 29.11
C LYS A 149 7.14 -6.62 29.81
N GLY A 150 7.23 -5.51 29.07
CA GLY A 150 7.38 -4.17 29.63
C GLY A 150 8.75 -3.92 30.26
N GLU A 151 9.77 -4.72 29.90
CA GLU A 151 11.13 -4.51 30.38
C GLU A 151 11.82 -3.38 29.60
N ALA A 152 12.66 -2.60 30.29
CA ALA A 152 13.42 -1.51 29.70
C ALA A 152 14.32 -1.97 28.54
N ASP A 153 14.37 -1.24 27.44
CA ASP A 153 15.19 -1.60 26.30
C ASP A 153 16.71 -1.58 26.60
N LYS A 154 17.52 -2.24 25.75
CA LYS A 154 18.98 -2.26 25.88
C LYS A 154 19.63 -1.55 24.69
N PRO A 155 20.70 -0.78 24.91
CA PRO A 155 21.46 -0.18 23.82
C PRO A 155 22.10 -1.27 22.96
N ALA A 156 22.23 -0.97 21.67
CA ALA A 156 22.98 -1.78 20.71
C ALA A 156 23.97 -0.88 19.96
N GLU A 157 25.09 -1.46 19.53
CA GLU A 157 26.09 -0.76 18.73
C GLU A 157 25.49 -0.29 17.40
N THR A 158 24.89 -1.25 16.67
CA THR A 158 24.20 -0.99 15.41
C THR A 158 22.80 -0.43 15.66
N PRO A 159 22.41 0.67 14.99
CA PRO A 159 21.07 1.22 15.10
C PRO A 159 20.01 0.23 14.62
N LEU A 160 18.85 0.24 15.28
CA LEU A 160 17.70 -0.56 14.86
C LEU A 160 17.15 -0.08 13.53
N CYS A 161 16.79 -1.03 12.67
CA CYS A 161 16.14 -0.77 11.40
C CYS A 161 14.71 -0.27 11.65
N PRO A 162 14.39 1.00 11.32
CA PRO A 162 13.08 1.57 11.62
C PRO A 162 11.95 0.78 10.96
N ILE A 163 12.19 0.27 9.75
CA ILE A 163 11.20 -0.47 8.96
C ILE A 163 10.91 -1.84 9.57
N ARG A 164 11.95 -2.59 9.95
CA ARG A 164 11.77 -3.93 10.54
C ARG A 164 11.23 -3.83 11.96
N THR A 165 11.64 -2.81 12.72
CA THR A 165 11.06 -2.52 14.04
C THR A 165 9.58 -2.16 13.93
N ALA A 166 9.20 -1.29 12.98
CA ALA A 166 7.80 -0.96 12.75
C ALA A 166 6.98 -2.19 12.34
N ALA A 167 7.50 -2.99 11.40
CA ALA A 167 6.83 -4.21 10.95
C ALA A 167 6.58 -5.18 12.13
N LEU A 168 7.60 -5.41 12.97
CA LEU A 168 7.45 -6.24 14.18
C LEU A 168 6.33 -5.73 15.09
N LEU A 169 6.30 -4.42 15.39
CA LEU A 169 5.28 -3.83 16.27
C LEU A 169 3.87 -3.84 15.68
N LEU A 170 3.76 -3.88 14.35
CA LEU A 170 2.48 -3.90 13.64
C LEU A 170 1.93 -5.32 13.48
N ASP A 171 2.81 -6.28 13.24
CA ASP A 171 2.47 -7.69 13.09
C ASP A 171 2.22 -8.36 14.44
N ASP A 172 2.89 -7.89 15.49
CA ASP A 172 2.74 -8.38 16.85
C ASP A 172 2.59 -7.23 17.86
N PRO A 173 1.35 -6.73 18.04
CA PRO A 173 1.07 -5.58 18.89
C PRO A 173 1.47 -5.81 20.35
N LEU A 174 2.05 -4.78 20.97
CA LEU A 174 2.40 -4.80 22.38
C LEU A 174 1.15 -4.84 23.27
N PRO A 175 1.19 -5.53 24.42
CA PRO A 175 0.13 -5.41 25.41
C PRO A 175 0.11 -3.99 26.00
N ALA A 176 -1.07 -3.51 26.43
CA ALA A 176 -1.20 -2.17 27.01
C ALA A 176 -0.29 -1.95 28.22
N SER A 177 0.02 -3.00 28.99
CA SER A 177 0.94 -2.96 30.13
C SER A 177 2.41 -2.72 29.75
N ALA A 178 2.77 -2.88 28.47
CA ALA A 178 4.12 -2.62 27.97
C ALA A 178 4.29 -1.20 27.39
N LEU A 179 3.22 -0.38 27.40
CA LEU A 179 3.24 0.98 26.89
C LEU A 179 3.14 2.00 28.04
N PRO A 180 3.88 3.13 27.96
CA PRO A 180 4.78 3.53 26.89
C PRO A 180 6.07 2.71 26.85
N LEU A 181 6.59 2.45 25.64
CA LEU A 181 7.83 1.69 25.43
C LEU A 181 8.95 2.61 24.94
N ALA A 182 10.01 2.76 25.72
CA ALA A 182 11.24 3.41 25.25
C ALA A 182 12.10 2.43 24.44
N ILE A 183 12.46 2.80 23.20
CA ILE A 183 13.35 2.05 22.32
C ILE A 183 14.60 2.88 22.05
N VAL A 184 15.76 2.29 22.31
CA VAL A 184 17.08 2.95 22.24
C VAL A 184 17.71 2.74 20.86
N GLY A 185 18.18 3.82 20.26
CA GLY A 185 19.01 3.80 19.05
C GLY A 185 18.28 3.36 17.78
N VAL A 186 17.13 3.95 17.48
CA VAL A 186 16.40 3.72 16.21
C VAL A 186 17.01 4.57 15.10
N GLY A 187 17.40 3.94 13.99
CA GLY A 187 17.87 4.63 12.79
C GLY A 187 16.71 5.33 12.07
N LEU A 188 16.94 6.53 11.53
CA LEU A 188 15.96 7.31 10.76
C LEU A 188 14.52 7.23 11.31
N PRO A 189 14.26 7.68 12.56
CA PRO A 189 13.01 7.46 13.30
C PRO A 189 11.74 7.99 12.60
N ILE A 190 11.88 8.91 11.63
CA ILE A 190 10.77 9.36 10.78
C ILE A 190 10.06 8.20 10.07
N TRP A 191 10.80 7.15 9.71
CA TRP A 191 10.25 5.96 9.06
C TRP A 191 9.45 5.08 10.01
N LEU A 192 9.93 4.93 11.25
CA LEU A 192 9.21 4.19 12.28
C LEU A 192 7.87 4.86 12.56
N ASP A 193 7.88 6.18 12.76
CA ASP A 193 6.65 6.96 12.97
C ASP A 193 5.69 6.85 11.78
N ALA A 194 6.17 7.09 10.56
CA ALA A 194 5.36 7.06 9.34
C ALA A 194 4.67 5.69 9.12
N MET A 195 5.37 4.59 9.43
CA MET A 195 4.81 3.25 9.37
C MET A 195 3.75 3.01 10.46
N LEU A 196 4.05 3.37 11.71
CA LEU A 196 3.15 3.15 12.85
C LEU A 196 1.84 3.93 12.76
N ARG A 197 1.81 5.07 12.03
CA ARG A 197 0.60 5.88 11.80
C ARG A 197 -0.61 5.13 11.22
N ARG A 198 -0.46 3.88 10.75
CA ARG A 198 -1.57 3.03 10.29
C ARG A 198 -2.27 2.28 11.41
N SER A 199 -1.78 2.42 12.63
CA SER A 199 -2.22 1.70 13.82
C SER A 199 -2.56 2.67 14.96
N ALA A 200 -2.91 2.11 16.12
CA ALA A 200 -3.10 2.85 17.36
C ALA A 200 -1.78 3.22 18.06
N LEU A 201 -0.61 2.97 17.46
CA LEU A 201 0.70 3.34 17.99
C LEU A 201 1.21 4.62 17.32
N ARG A 202 1.99 5.41 18.05
CA ARG A 202 2.75 6.55 17.52
C ARG A 202 4.11 6.65 18.20
N VAL A 203 5.05 7.33 17.54
CA VAL A 203 6.31 7.74 18.14
C VAL A 203 6.09 9.08 18.84
N ALA A 204 6.32 9.15 20.15
CA ALA A 204 6.49 10.41 20.87
C ALA A 204 7.71 11.15 20.30
N ARG A 205 7.78 12.47 20.50
CA ARG A 205 8.85 13.30 19.93
C ARG A 205 10.23 12.63 20.13
N PRO A 206 10.94 12.26 19.05
CA PRO A 206 12.21 11.53 19.15
C PRO A 206 13.27 12.40 19.84
N VAL A 207 14.14 11.77 20.62
CA VAL A 207 15.25 12.42 21.33
C VAL A 207 16.57 12.01 20.67
N GLY A 208 17.22 12.95 19.98
CA GLY A 208 18.47 12.72 19.27
C GLY A 208 18.46 13.24 17.82
N PRO A 209 19.53 12.99 17.06
CA PRO A 209 19.63 13.39 15.66
C PRO A 209 18.67 12.61 14.75
N ALA A 210 18.30 13.20 13.60
CA ALA A 210 17.39 12.58 12.63
C ALA A 210 17.92 11.28 12.01
N THR A 211 19.22 10.99 12.12
CA THR A 211 19.85 9.77 11.61
C THR A 211 19.75 8.59 12.59
N ARG A 212 19.75 8.87 13.90
CA ARG A 212 19.65 7.87 14.98
C ARG A 212 19.14 8.56 16.25
N ALA A 213 18.01 8.10 16.79
CA ALA A 213 17.42 8.69 17.99
C ALA A 213 16.84 7.61 18.91
N ASP A 214 16.72 7.96 20.18
CA ASP A 214 15.87 7.21 21.10
C ASP A 214 14.42 7.66 20.90
N VAL A 215 13.50 6.70 20.97
CA VAL A 215 12.08 6.95 20.71
C VAL A 215 11.25 6.35 21.83
N VAL A 216 10.09 6.96 22.08
CA VAL A 216 9.07 6.39 22.97
C VAL A 216 7.86 6.05 22.13
N ILE A 217 7.40 4.80 22.18
CA ILE A 217 6.18 4.34 21.53
C ILE A 217 5.04 4.45 22.53
N GLU A 218 3.94 5.05 22.11
CA GLU A 218 2.76 5.26 22.93
C GLU A 218 1.48 5.05 22.12
N HIS A 219 0.37 4.84 22.83
CA HIS A 219 -0.94 4.79 22.18
C HIS A 219 -1.36 6.18 21.68
N ARG A 220 -1.97 6.22 20.50
CA ARG A 220 -2.66 7.41 20.01
C ARG A 220 -4.15 7.34 20.34
N PRO A 221 -4.77 8.45 20.78
CA PRO A 221 -6.20 8.47 21.09
C PRO A 221 -7.07 8.31 19.83
N GLU A 222 -6.61 8.80 18.66
CA GLU A 222 -7.38 8.75 17.41
C GLU A 222 -6.48 8.51 16.18
N ILE A 223 -6.99 7.74 15.22
CA ILE A 223 -6.40 7.59 13.88
C ILE A 223 -6.97 8.72 13.00
N GLY A 224 -6.28 9.85 12.94
CA GLY A 224 -6.70 11.01 12.14
C GLY A 224 -6.75 10.73 10.64
N GLN A 225 -7.66 11.43 9.95
CA GLN A 225 -7.84 11.33 8.51
C GLN A 225 -6.72 12.07 7.76
N GLN A 226 -6.25 11.48 6.66
CA GLN A 226 -5.12 12.04 5.92
C GLN A 226 -5.54 13.24 5.06
N PRO A 227 -4.77 14.34 5.04
CA PRO A 227 -4.98 15.43 4.11
C PRO A 227 -5.00 14.92 2.66
N THR A 228 -6.00 15.33 1.89
CA THR A 228 -6.10 15.03 0.46
C THR A 228 -5.58 16.21 -0.36
N GLY A 229 -4.94 15.94 -1.50
CA GLY A 229 -4.60 16.97 -2.50
C GLY A 229 -3.18 17.55 -2.45
N ARG A 230 -2.34 17.20 -1.47
CA ARG A 230 -0.92 17.63 -1.46
C ARG A 230 -0.07 16.80 -2.43
N ARG A 231 0.92 17.43 -3.05
CA ARG A 231 1.96 16.80 -3.88
C ARG A 231 3.26 16.71 -3.10
N GLY A 232 4.10 15.74 -3.43
CA GLY A 232 5.43 15.62 -2.84
C GLY A 232 6.46 16.30 -3.73
N ALA A 233 7.05 17.40 -3.27
CA ALA A 233 8.17 18.04 -3.95
C ALA A 233 9.46 17.23 -3.73
N ILE A 234 10.31 17.14 -4.75
CA ILE A 234 11.63 16.48 -4.67
C ILE A 234 12.62 17.19 -5.59
N ASP A 235 13.88 17.30 -5.17
CA ASP A 235 14.91 17.83 -6.05
C ASP A 235 15.32 16.82 -7.13
N GLU A 236 15.70 17.34 -8.30
CA GLU A 236 16.05 16.54 -9.47
C GLU A 236 17.21 15.55 -9.22
N ARG A 237 18.18 15.89 -8.35
CA ARG A 237 19.32 15.02 -8.04
C ARG A 237 18.88 13.84 -7.19
N THR A 238 18.11 14.08 -6.13
CA THR A 238 17.53 13.03 -5.29
C THR A 238 16.58 12.16 -6.10
N LEU A 239 15.78 12.73 -7.00
CA LEU A 239 14.93 11.95 -7.90
C LEU A 239 15.77 11.02 -8.80
N ALA A 240 16.87 11.51 -9.37
CA ALA A 240 17.77 10.69 -10.18
C ALA A 240 18.44 9.57 -9.37
N ALA A 241 18.86 9.85 -8.14
CA ALA A 241 19.44 8.85 -7.23
C ALA A 241 18.40 7.76 -6.87
N LEU A 242 17.18 8.13 -6.50
CA LEU A 242 16.10 7.18 -6.21
C LEU A 242 15.73 6.33 -7.44
N ASN A 243 15.71 6.93 -8.63
CA ASN A 243 15.50 6.17 -9.87
C ASN A 243 16.64 5.18 -10.13
N SER A 244 17.87 5.47 -9.72
CA SER A 244 19.00 4.55 -9.83
C SER A 244 18.85 3.34 -8.90
N PHE A 245 18.32 3.54 -7.68
CA PHE A 245 17.91 2.42 -6.83
C PHE A 245 16.75 1.63 -7.46
N ALA A 246 15.69 2.31 -7.91
CA ALA A 246 14.55 1.67 -8.56
C ALA A 246 14.95 0.84 -9.79
N ALA A 247 15.95 1.29 -10.55
CA ALA A 247 16.47 0.61 -11.72
C ALA A 247 17.00 -0.81 -11.41
N ARG A 248 17.52 -1.04 -10.19
CA ARG A 248 18.03 -2.34 -9.73
C ARG A 248 16.94 -3.41 -9.60
N THR A 249 15.66 -3.03 -9.69
CA THR A 249 14.53 -3.97 -9.66
C THR A 249 14.16 -4.55 -11.02
N TYR A 250 14.69 -3.98 -12.10
CA TYR A 250 14.41 -4.45 -13.45
C TYR A 250 15.39 -5.57 -13.83
N VAL A 251 14.86 -6.62 -14.45
CA VAL A 251 15.69 -7.60 -15.16
C VAL A 251 16.18 -6.93 -16.44
N PRO A 252 17.48 -6.95 -16.77
CA PRO A 252 17.97 -6.46 -18.05
C PRO A 252 17.22 -7.14 -19.20
N GLU A 253 16.92 -6.40 -20.27
CA GLU A 253 16.43 -7.06 -21.48
C GLU A 253 17.45 -8.11 -21.93
N SER A 254 17.02 -9.37 -22.01
CA SER A 254 17.85 -10.44 -22.54
C SER A 254 18.36 -10.04 -23.93
N GLU A 255 19.59 -10.43 -24.28
CA GLU A 255 20.13 -10.16 -25.63
C GLU A 255 19.22 -10.70 -26.74
N ARG A 256 18.50 -11.79 -26.46
CA ARG A 256 17.45 -12.33 -27.35
C ARG A 256 16.29 -11.35 -27.61
N SER A 257 15.87 -10.55 -26.62
CA SER A 257 14.87 -9.48 -26.81
C SER A 257 15.45 -8.31 -27.61
N ARG A 258 16.72 -7.95 -27.37
CA ARG A 258 17.40 -6.88 -28.12
C ARG A 258 17.54 -7.23 -29.60
N VAL A 259 17.89 -8.48 -29.93
CA VAL A 259 18.10 -8.94 -31.32
C VAL A 259 16.77 -9.20 -32.06
N ARG A 260 15.74 -9.71 -31.39
CA ARG A 260 14.44 -9.99 -32.06
C ARG A 260 13.63 -8.75 -32.36
N GLY A 261 13.92 -7.62 -31.73
CA GLY A 261 13.04 -6.45 -31.76
C GLY A 261 11.67 -6.79 -31.14
N ALA A 262 10.89 -5.75 -30.85
CA ALA A 262 9.52 -5.93 -30.40
C ALA A 262 8.65 -6.43 -31.57
N GLY A 263 8.64 -7.76 -31.80
CA GLY A 263 7.67 -8.53 -32.59
C GLY A 263 6.91 -7.77 -33.67
N GLY A 264 7.60 -7.30 -34.71
CA GLY A 264 6.97 -7.00 -35.98
C GLY A 264 6.76 -8.31 -36.73
N GLY A 265 5.66 -9.02 -36.45
CA GLY A 265 5.27 -10.18 -37.24
C GLY A 265 5.10 -9.74 -38.69
N ARG A 266 5.92 -10.30 -39.60
CA ARG A 266 5.61 -10.24 -41.03
C ARG A 266 4.31 -11.00 -41.21
N VAL A 267 3.27 -10.28 -41.61
CA VAL A 267 2.11 -10.89 -42.25
C VAL A 267 2.59 -11.13 -43.68
N ASP A 268 2.91 -12.38 -43.97
CA ASP A 268 3.08 -12.82 -45.35
C ASP A 268 1.67 -12.93 -45.94
N ASP A 269 1.32 -12.02 -46.85
CA ASP A 269 0.10 -12.12 -47.68
C ASP A 269 0.46 -12.96 -48.92
N GLU A 270 0.03 -14.22 -48.94
CA GLU A 270 -0.18 -15.03 -50.16
C GLU A 270 -1.62 -15.58 -50.19
#